data_AF-A0A7K0Q5P1-F1
#
_entry.id   AF-A0A7K0Q5P1-F1
#
_cell.length_a   1.000
_cell.length_b   1.000
_cell.length_c   1.000
_cell.angle_alpha   90.00
_cell.angle_beta   90.00
_cell.angle_gamma   90.00
#
_symmetry.space_group_name_H-M   'P 1'
#
loop_
_entity.id
_entity.type
_entity.pdbx_description
1 polymer ?
#
loop_
_entity_poly.entity_id
_entity_poly.type
_entity_poly.pdbx_seq_one_letter_code
_entity_poly.pdbx_strand_id
1 'polypeptide(L)'
;MDWHQQFSAQAAAEGKPVHVPVPWGASGDGFVFFPNGERRWGLHGASGVLIRHRDDNGVETFFLAQRGDNVEGGRSQWAIPGGAIETGESPVDGAIREFREEIDIEIDYEILGEHAAHVHEVWSYTTVVVEVKEKFSPPVELQWENKASGWFTRQEIAGLNTYEEFQVALEHLFTIIDQRS
;
A
#
# COMPACT_ATOMS: atom_id res chain seq x y z
N MET A 1 -15.16 17.27 20.60
CA MET A 1 -14.60 18.06 19.49
C MET A 1 -14.13 17.06 18.47
N ASP A 2 -14.51 17.22 17.20
CA ASP A 2 -14.01 16.33 16.15
C ASP A 2 -12.51 16.56 15.99
N TRP A 3 -11.70 15.56 16.38
CA TRP A 3 -10.25 15.69 16.39
C TRP A 3 -9.71 15.87 14.96
N HIS A 4 -10.42 15.38 13.92
CA HIS A 4 -10.05 15.62 12.53
C HIS A 4 -10.11 17.11 12.22
N GLN A 5 -11.23 17.76 12.56
CA GLN A 5 -11.41 19.19 12.34
C GLN A 5 -10.37 20.02 13.10
N GLN A 6 -10.00 19.59 14.31
CA GLN A 6 -8.98 20.27 15.11
C GLN A 6 -7.61 20.27 14.42
N PHE A 7 -7.10 19.11 14.00
CA PHE A 7 -5.74 19.03 13.42
C PHE A 7 -5.67 19.52 11.98
N SER A 8 -6.75 19.39 11.19
CA SER A 8 -6.85 20.07 9.88
C SER A 8 -6.77 21.59 10.04
N ALA A 9 -7.48 22.16 11.01
CA ALA A 9 -7.42 23.60 11.27
C ALA A 9 -6.03 24.05 11.76
N GLN A 10 -5.37 23.24 12.58
CA GLN A 10 -4.00 23.50 13.03
C GLN A 10 -3.01 23.52 11.85
N ALA A 11 -3.02 22.50 10.99
CA ALA A 11 -2.14 22.43 9.81
C ALA A 11 -2.35 23.63 8.88
N ALA A 12 -3.60 24.04 8.65
CA ALA A 12 -3.93 25.22 7.85
C ALA A 12 -3.42 26.53 8.50
N ALA A 13 -3.56 26.68 9.82
CA ALA A 13 -3.12 27.86 10.55
C ALA A 13 -1.59 27.99 10.61
N GLU A 14 -0.88 26.87 10.77
CA GLU A 14 0.60 26.85 10.83
C GLU A 14 1.24 26.85 9.43
N GLY A 15 0.49 26.54 8.37
CA GLY A 15 0.99 26.47 7.00
C GLY A 15 1.97 25.32 6.77
N LYS A 16 1.98 24.31 7.64
CA LYS A 16 2.86 23.12 7.56
C LYS A 16 2.14 21.84 8.03
N PRO A 17 2.63 20.65 7.66
CA PRO A 17 2.04 19.39 8.08
C PRO A 17 2.06 19.18 9.60
N VAL A 18 1.01 18.59 10.15
CA VAL A 18 0.88 18.22 11.57
C VAL A 18 0.81 16.70 11.69
N HIS A 19 1.73 16.12 12.48
CA HIS A 19 1.83 14.69 12.71
C HIS A 19 1.12 14.34 14.03
N VAL A 20 0.18 13.42 13.98
CA VAL A 20 -0.69 13.05 15.11
C VAL A 20 -0.60 11.54 15.31
N PRO A 21 0.26 11.07 16.24
CA PRO A 21 0.35 9.64 16.56
C PRO A 21 -0.95 9.16 17.20
N VAL A 22 -1.35 7.93 16.91
CA VAL A 22 -2.38 7.25 17.68
C VAL A 22 -1.75 6.65 18.96
N PRO A 23 -2.46 6.62 20.09
CA PRO A 23 -1.87 6.17 21.35
C PRO A 23 -1.83 4.64 21.51
N TRP A 24 -2.28 3.90 20.49
CA TRP A 24 -2.22 2.46 20.35
C TRP A 24 -1.66 2.17 18.96
N GLY A 25 -0.71 1.23 18.83
CA GLY A 25 -0.14 0.88 17.53
C GLY A 25 1.38 0.86 17.50
N ALA A 26 1.91 0.59 16.31
CA ALA A 26 3.33 0.59 15.99
C ALA A 26 3.88 2.01 15.85
N SER A 27 5.21 2.13 15.67
CA SER A 27 5.88 3.44 15.65
C SER A 27 5.49 4.33 14.46
N GLY A 28 5.02 3.73 13.36
CA GLY A 28 4.50 4.43 12.19
C GLY A 28 3.04 4.88 12.32
N ASP A 29 2.30 4.43 13.33
CA ASP A 29 0.85 4.58 13.35
C ASP A 29 0.41 5.99 13.75
N GLY A 30 -0.39 6.59 12.87
CA GLY A 30 -0.93 7.92 13.07
C GLY A 30 -1.28 8.61 11.78
N PHE A 31 -1.69 9.87 11.90
CA PHE A 31 -2.11 10.66 10.76
C PHE A 31 -1.23 11.89 10.57
N VAL A 32 -0.94 12.19 9.31
CA VAL A 32 -0.34 13.46 8.89
C VAL A 32 -1.44 14.31 8.26
N PHE A 33 -1.66 15.51 8.80
CA PHE A 33 -2.62 16.49 8.31
C PHE A 33 -1.88 17.58 7.54
N PHE A 34 -2.30 17.86 6.31
CA PHE A 34 -1.67 18.85 5.44
C PHE A 34 -2.42 20.17 5.44
N PRO A 35 -1.74 21.31 5.17
CA PRO A 35 -2.37 22.63 5.14
C PRO A 35 -3.50 22.78 4.11
N ASN A 36 -3.50 21.95 3.06
CA ASN A 36 -4.52 21.92 2.02
C ASN A 36 -5.78 21.12 2.42
N GLY A 37 -5.81 20.57 3.65
CA GLY A 37 -6.92 19.79 4.17
C GLY A 37 -6.82 18.28 3.90
N GLU A 38 -5.80 17.83 3.14
CA GLU A 38 -5.54 16.40 2.98
C GLU A 38 -5.07 15.76 4.30
N ARG A 39 -5.29 14.45 4.40
CA ARG A 39 -4.83 13.62 5.51
C ARG A 39 -4.29 12.30 4.97
N ARG A 40 -3.18 11.83 5.53
CA ARG A 40 -2.57 10.53 5.20
C ARG A 40 -2.32 9.71 6.45
N TRP A 41 -2.49 8.40 6.35
CA TRP A 41 -2.09 7.44 7.40
C TRP A 41 -0.59 7.13 7.28
N GLY A 42 0.08 6.91 8.40
CA GLY A 42 1.51 6.65 8.48
C GLY A 42 2.32 7.91 8.75
N LEU A 43 2.96 7.99 9.91
CA LEU A 43 3.73 9.15 10.37
C LEU A 43 5.02 9.38 9.58
N HIS A 44 5.53 8.34 8.92
CA HIS A 44 6.81 8.37 8.18
C HIS A 44 6.63 8.10 6.69
N GLY A 45 5.40 8.16 6.20
CA GLY A 45 5.04 7.59 4.90
C GLY A 45 4.33 6.25 5.06
N ALA A 46 3.95 5.69 3.92
CA ALA A 46 3.38 4.35 3.82
C ALA A 46 4.00 3.61 2.64
N SER A 47 3.94 2.29 2.69
CA SER A 47 4.49 1.45 1.62
C SER A 47 3.68 0.19 1.40
N GLY A 48 3.65 -0.27 0.17
CA GLY A 48 2.98 -1.52 -0.21
C GLY A 48 3.76 -2.29 -1.26
N VAL A 49 3.48 -3.59 -1.39
CA VAL A 49 4.21 -4.48 -2.29
C VAL A 49 3.33 -5.02 -3.42
N LEU A 50 3.68 -4.69 -4.67
CA LEU A 50 3.12 -5.36 -5.84
C LEU A 50 3.98 -6.58 -6.17
N ILE A 51 3.46 -7.77 -5.90
CA ILE A 51 4.18 -9.02 -6.17
C ILE A 51 3.79 -9.52 -7.56
N ARG A 52 4.76 -9.68 -8.44
CA ARG A 52 4.64 -10.34 -9.75
C ARG A 52 5.07 -11.80 -9.65
N HIS A 53 4.38 -12.66 -10.39
CA HIS A 53 4.89 -13.95 -10.82
C HIS A 53 4.71 -14.10 -12.33
N ARG A 54 5.71 -14.66 -13.02
CA ARG A 54 5.68 -15.00 -14.45
C ARG A 54 5.88 -16.50 -14.61
N ASP A 55 4.94 -17.17 -15.28
CA ASP A 55 5.04 -18.61 -15.54
C ASP A 55 5.98 -18.92 -16.72
N ASP A 56 6.22 -20.22 -16.98
CA ASP A 56 7.07 -20.71 -18.08
C ASP A 56 6.56 -20.30 -19.47
N ASN A 57 5.28 -19.96 -19.61
CA ASN A 57 4.67 -19.49 -20.86
C ASN A 57 4.74 -17.95 -20.99
N GLY A 58 5.32 -17.26 -20.00
CA GLY A 58 5.41 -15.81 -19.95
C GLY A 58 4.14 -15.11 -19.45
N VAL A 59 3.17 -15.84 -18.90
CA VAL A 59 1.95 -15.24 -18.35
C VAL A 59 2.27 -14.57 -17.02
N GLU A 60 2.06 -13.27 -16.96
CA GLU A 60 2.24 -12.46 -15.75
C GLU A 60 0.96 -12.40 -14.91
N THR A 61 1.12 -12.57 -13.60
CA THR A 61 0.06 -12.38 -12.61
C THR A 61 0.58 -11.62 -11.40
N PHE A 62 -0.32 -10.93 -10.73
CA PHE A 62 -0.02 -10.04 -9.62
C PHE A 62 -0.88 -10.36 -8.41
N PHE A 63 -0.28 -10.31 -7.24
CA PHE A 63 -1.00 -10.53 -5.99
C PHE A 63 -1.71 -9.25 -5.54
N LEU A 64 -3.00 -9.35 -5.23
CA LEU A 64 -3.81 -8.28 -4.64
C LEU A 64 -4.65 -8.81 -3.47
N ALA A 65 -4.98 -7.92 -2.55
CA ALA A 65 -5.90 -8.18 -1.44
C ALA A 65 -7.12 -7.26 -1.52
N GLN A 66 -8.27 -7.77 -1.11
CA GLN A 66 -9.51 -7.01 -1.00
C GLN A 66 -9.70 -6.52 0.43
N ARG A 67 -9.72 -5.20 0.61
CA ARG A 67 -9.86 -4.56 1.92
C ARG A 67 -11.22 -4.86 2.54
N GLY A 68 -11.24 -5.05 3.85
CA GLY A 68 -12.45 -5.27 4.66
C GLY A 68 -13.39 -4.05 4.70
N ASP A 69 -14.67 -4.28 4.98
CA ASP A 69 -15.70 -3.22 4.95
C ASP A 69 -15.49 -2.10 5.98
N ASN A 70 -14.66 -2.34 7.01
CA ASN A 70 -14.39 -1.40 8.09
C ASN A 70 -13.03 -0.68 7.94
N VAL A 71 -12.30 -0.94 6.85
CA VAL A 71 -11.00 -0.31 6.61
C VAL A 71 -11.19 1.07 5.98
N GLU A 72 -10.51 2.08 6.52
CA GLU A 72 -10.53 3.45 5.99
C GLU A 72 -9.84 3.48 4.61
N GLY A 73 -10.41 4.23 3.65
CA GLY A 73 -9.81 4.45 2.32
C GLY A 73 -10.23 3.50 1.18
N GLY A 74 -11.12 2.53 1.41
CA GLY A 74 -11.67 1.75 0.28
C GLY A 74 -12.37 0.46 0.69
N ARG A 75 -13.68 0.53 0.93
CA ARG A 75 -14.47 -0.65 1.33
C ARG A 75 -14.62 -1.62 0.17
N SER A 76 -14.26 -2.88 0.39
CA SER A 76 -14.40 -3.97 -0.60
C SER A 76 -13.67 -3.71 -1.93
N GLN A 77 -12.65 -2.84 -1.91
CA GLN A 77 -11.80 -2.57 -3.07
C GLN A 77 -10.55 -3.44 -3.03
N TRP A 78 -10.14 -3.89 -4.20
CA TRP A 78 -8.88 -4.60 -4.40
C TRP A 78 -7.73 -3.60 -4.47
N ALA A 79 -6.64 -3.91 -3.77
CA ALA A 79 -5.47 -3.06 -3.62
C ALA A 79 -4.20 -3.88 -3.42
N ILE A 80 -3.07 -3.19 -3.49
CA ILE A 80 -1.77 -3.70 -3.02
C ILE A 80 -1.79 -3.74 -1.47
N PRO A 81 -1.39 -4.86 -0.85
CA PRO A 81 -1.15 -4.94 0.60
C PRO A 81 -0.08 -3.94 1.03
N GLY A 82 -0.25 -3.31 2.19
CA GLY A 82 0.68 -2.30 2.66
C GLY A 82 0.10 -1.35 3.71
N GLY A 83 1.01 -0.76 4.47
CA GLY A 83 0.69 0.03 5.65
C GLY A 83 1.73 1.11 5.95
N ALA A 84 1.74 1.56 7.20
CA ALA A 84 2.57 2.66 7.65
C ALA A 84 4.04 2.23 7.77
N ILE A 85 4.96 3.10 7.37
CA ILE A 85 6.40 2.86 7.56
C ILE A 85 6.75 3.12 9.04
N GLU A 86 7.46 2.20 9.67
CA GLU A 86 7.95 2.35 11.04
C GLU A 86 9.19 3.25 11.17
N THR A 87 9.49 3.70 12.38
CA THR A 87 10.66 4.55 12.63
C THR A 87 11.96 3.83 12.23
N GLY A 88 12.68 4.41 11.26
CA GLY A 88 13.96 3.89 10.78
C GLY A 88 13.84 2.76 9.76
N GLU A 89 12.61 2.41 9.36
CA GLU A 89 12.31 1.39 8.37
C GLU A 89 12.44 1.95 6.95
N SER A 90 12.96 1.16 6.01
CA SER A 90 12.96 1.51 4.59
C SER A 90 11.60 1.21 3.96
N PRO A 91 11.23 1.84 2.82
CA PRO A 91 9.98 1.50 2.13
C PRO A 91 9.88 0.03 1.72
N VAL A 92 11.00 -0.62 1.40
CA VAL A 92 11.05 -2.05 1.08
C VAL A 92 10.77 -2.89 2.32
N ASP A 93 11.44 -2.59 3.43
CA ASP A 93 11.24 -3.34 4.67
C ASP A 93 9.79 -3.19 5.17
N GLY A 94 9.23 -1.98 5.11
CA GLY A 94 7.84 -1.71 5.48
C GLY A 94 6.85 -2.45 4.60
N ALA A 95 7.01 -2.40 3.28
CA ALA A 95 6.13 -3.10 2.34
C ALA A 95 6.11 -4.62 2.58
N ILE A 96 7.28 -5.22 2.86
CA ILE A 96 7.41 -6.67 3.10
C ILE A 96 6.91 -7.07 4.49
N ARG A 97 7.17 -6.26 5.53
CA ARG A 97 6.62 -6.47 6.88
C ARG A 97 5.10 -6.45 6.85
N GLU A 98 4.50 -5.41 6.29
CA GLU A 98 3.05 -5.25 6.20
C GLU A 98 2.41 -6.41 5.43
N PHE A 99 3.01 -6.82 4.30
CA PHE A 99 2.55 -8.00 3.60
C PHE A 99 2.58 -9.26 4.46
N ARG A 100 3.65 -9.48 5.23
CA ARG A 100 3.74 -10.63 6.15
C ARG A 100 2.66 -10.56 7.23
N GLU A 101 2.41 -9.39 7.80
CA GLU A 101 1.41 -9.20 8.86
C GLU A 101 -0.03 -9.36 8.35
N GLU A 102 -0.34 -8.83 7.17
CA GLU A 102 -1.67 -8.85 6.57
C GLU A 102 -2.04 -10.22 5.95
N ILE A 103 -1.07 -10.87 5.31
CA ILE A 103 -1.27 -12.06 4.48
C ILE A 103 -0.75 -13.34 5.14
N ASP A 104 0.08 -13.23 6.18
CA ASP A 104 0.68 -14.36 6.92
C ASP A 104 1.50 -15.29 6.02
N ILE A 105 2.24 -14.70 5.06
CA ILE A 105 3.08 -15.43 4.10
C ILE A 105 4.47 -14.80 4.03
N GLU A 106 5.49 -15.66 4.09
CA GLU A 106 6.86 -15.30 3.74
C GLU A 106 7.14 -15.62 2.26
N ILE A 107 7.90 -14.74 1.61
CA ILE A 107 8.26 -14.86 0.21
C ILE A 107 9.76 -14.69 0.01
N ASP A 108 10.33 -15.48 -0.90
CA ASP A 108 11.62 -15.20 -1.50
C ASP A 108 11.40 -14.36 -2.76
N TYR A 109 12.05 -13.20 -2.85
CA TYR A 109 11.74 -12.23 -3.89
C TYR A 109 12.98 -11.52 -4.46
N GLU A 110 12.82 -11.00 -5.68
CA GLU A 110 13.77 -10.09 -6.34
C GLU A 110 13.10 -8.73 -6.57
N ILE A 111 13.79 -7.63 -6.25
CA ILE A 111 13.24 -6.28 -6.44
C ILE A 111 13.38 -5.86 -7.90
N LEU A 112 12.25 -5.49 -8.52
CA LEU A 112 12.21 -4.99 -9.90
C LEU A 112 12.34 -3.46 -9.94
N GLY A 113 11.76 -2.77 -8.96
CA GLY A 113 11.85 -1.33 -8.79
C GLY A 113 10.86 -0.79 -7.75
N GLU A 114 10.82 0.53 -7.62
CA GLU A 114 9.99 1.25 -6.67
C GLU A 114 9.33 2.45 -7.36
N HIS A 115 8.12 2.79 -6.92
CA HIS A 115 7.40 3.97 -7.37
C HIS A 115 6.81 4.73 -6.19
N ALA A 116 7.26 5.96 -5.98
CA ALA A 116 6.70 6.87 -5.00
C ALA A 116 5.57 7.71 -5.62
N ALA A 117 4.39 7.65 -5.00
CA ALA A 117 3.21 8.44 -5.33
C ALA A 117 2.78 9.29 -4.12
N HIS A 118 1.85 10.22 -4.35
CA HIS A 118 1.31 11.12 -3.32
C HIS A 118 2.42 11.81 -2.50
N VAL A 119 3.44 12.29 -3.20
CA VAL A 119 4.64 12.89 -2.58
C VAL A 119 4.32 14.30 -2.09
N HIS A 120 4.27 14.44 -0.78
CA HIS A 120 4.36 15.70 -0.06
C HIS A 120 5.79 15.87 0.50
N GLU A 121 6.13 17.06 0.99
CA GLU A 121 7.48 17.35 1.53
C GLU A 121 7.95 16.38 2.63
N VAL A 122 7.01 15.78 3.38
CA VAL A 122 7.28 14.93 4.55
C VAL A 122 6.65 13.54 4.46
N TRP A 123 5.94 13.23 3.36
CA TRP A 123 5.18 11.99 3.26
C TRP A 123 5.07 11.52 1.81
N SER A 124 5.19 10.23 1.59
CA SER A 124 4.91 9.58 0.30
C SER A 124 4.34 8.19 0.52
N TYR A 125 3.57 7.71 -0.45
CA TYR A 125 3.24 6.29 -0.56
C TYR A 125 4.21 5.64 -1.55
N THR A 126 5.00 4.66 -1.11
CA THR A 126 5.94 3.95 -1.99
C THR A 126 5.44 2.55 -2.28
N THR A 127 5.19 2.27 -3.56
CA THR A 127 4.94 0.90 -4.00
C THR A 127 6.25 0.25 -4.42
N VAL A 128 6.57 -0.87 -3.81
CA VAL A 128 7.71 -1.72 -4.15
C VAL A 128 7.23 -2.83 -5.07
N VAL A 129 7.88 -3.00 -6.22
CA VAL A 129 7.57 -4.07 -7.16
C VAL A 129 8.59 -5.17 -7.00
N VAL A 130 8.11 -6.37 -6.69
CA VAL A 130 8.95 -7.55 -6.50
C VAL A 130 8.49 -8.70 -7.40
N GLU A 131 9.40 -9.61 -7.69
CA GLU A 131 9.12 -10.87 -8.39
C GLU A 131 9.35 -12.06 -7.47
N VAL A 132 8.43 -13.03 -7.51
CA VAL A 132 8.58 -14.34 -6.88
C VAL A 132 8.68 -15.43 -7.95
N LYS A 133 9.55 -16.41 -7.72
CA LYS A 133 9.75 -17.53 -8.65
C LYS A 133 8.56 -18.47 -8.71
N GLU A 134 7.88 -18.68 -7.58
CA GLU A 134 6.75 -19.58 -7.46
C GLU A 134 5.57 -18.84 -6.83
N LYS A 135 4.35 -19.16 -7.27
CA LYS A 135 3.14 -18.66 -6.60
C LYS A 135 2.97 -19.34 -5.26
N PHE A 136 2.72 -18.56 -4.23
CA PHE A 136 2.12 -19.06 -3.01
C PHE A 136 0.60 -19.17 -3.17
N SER A 137 0.01 -20.04 -2.35
CA SER A 137 -1.45 -20.16 -2.26
C SER A 137 -2.00 -19.00 -1.44
N PRO A 138 -2.92 -18.18 -1.98
CA PRO A 138 -3.56 -17.12 -1.20
C PRO A 138 -4.23 -17.72 0.06
N PRO A 139 -4.06 -17.10 1.23
CA PRO A 139 -4.62 -17.62 2.47
C PRO A 139 -6.16 -17.59 2.43
N VAL A 140 -6.78 -18.60 3.04
CA VAL A 140 -8.25 -18.73 3.15
C VAL A 140 -8.79 -17.89 4.31
N GLU A 141 -7.99 -17.75 5.38
CA GLU A 141 -8.27 -16.87 6.52
C GLU A 141 -7.33 -15.67 6.44
N LEU A 142 -7.91 -14.47 6.42
CA LEU A 142 -7.18 -13.21 6.38
C LEU A 142 -7.42 -12.46 7.68
N GLN A 143 -6.49 -11.56 8.04
CA GLN A 143 -6.70 -10.63 9.14
C GLN A 143 -7.93 -9.75 8.89
N TRP A 144 -8.46 -9.13 9.95
CA TRP A 144 -9.70 -8.34 9.89
C TRP A 144 -9.69 -7.21 8.84
N GLU A 145 -8.51 -6.81 8.38
CA GLU A 145 -8.29 -5.77 7.37
C GLU A 145 -8.50 -6.27 5.93
N ASN A 146 -8.50 -7.58 5.68
CA ASN A 146 -8.64 -8.18 4.36
C ASN A 146 -9.74 -9.26 4.33
N LYS A 147 -10.50 -9.33 3.24
CA LYS A 147 -11.63 -10.28 3.09
C LYS A 147 -11.44 -11.31 1.99
N ALA A 148 -10.58 -11.02 1.04
CA ALA A 148 -10.18 -11.93 -0.02
C ALA A 148 -8.77 -11.57 -0.48
N SER A 149 -8.06 -12.52 -1.08
CA SER A 149 -6.79 -12.27 -1.74
C SER A 149 -6.64 -13.20 -2.94
N GLY A 150 -5.81 -12.83 -3.91
CA GLY A 150 -5.71 -13.59 -5.15
C GLY A 150 -4.62 -13.12 -6.10
N TRP A 151 -4.36 -13.96 -7.10
CA TRP A 151 -3.46 -13.68 -8.20
C TRP A 151 -4.27 -13.31 -9.44
N PHE A 152 -3.93 -12.20 -10.07
CA PHE A 152 -4.68 -11.65 -11.20
C PHE A 152 -3.74 -11.25 -12.34
N THR A 153 -4.13 -11.55 -13.57
CA THR A 153 -3.51 -10.98 -14.77
C THR A 153 -3.81 -9.49 -14.90
N ARG A 154 -3.05 -8.76 -15.73
CA ARG A 154 -3.36 -7.35 -16.03
C ARG A 154 -4.80 -7.16 -16.54
N GLN A 155 -5.30 -8.12 -17.34
CA GLN A 155 -6.66 -8.09 -17.87
C GLN A 155 -7.72 -8.28 -16.78
N GLU A 156 -7.49 -9.20 -15.84
CA GLU A 156 -8.41 -9.40 -14.72
C GLU A 156 -8.43 -8.19 -13.79
N ILE A 157 -7.28 -7.56 -13.53
CA ILE A 157 -7.17 -6.34 -12.70
C ILE A 157 -8.01 -5.20 -13.26
N ALA A 158 -8.05 -5.03 -14.59
CA ALA A 158 -8.89 -4.02 -15.23
C ALA A 158 -10.40 -4.21 -14.98
N GLY A 159 -10.83 -5.42 -14.56
CA GLY A 159 -12.20 -5.73 -14.19
C GLY A 159 -12.47 -5.74 -12.68
N LEU A 160 -11.44 -5.57 -11.84
CA LEU A 160 -11.61 -5.54 -10.38
C LEU A 160 -12.19 -4.20 -9.92
N ASN A 161 -12.97 -4.24 -8.83
CA ASN A 161 -13.38 -3.04 -8.12
C ASN A 161 -12.18 -2.47 -7.36
N THR A 162 -11.54 -1.44 -7.91
CA THR A 162 -10.40 -0.74 -7.28
C THR A 162 -10.75 0.73 -7.05
N TYR A 163 -9.88 1.48 -6.39
CA TYR A 163 -9.95 2.95 -6.34
C TYR A 163 -9.24 3.57 -7.56
N GLU A 164 -9.54 4.83 -7.87
CA GLU A 164 -9.08 5.51 -9.09
C GLU A 164 -7.57 5.72 -9.09
N GLU A 165 -7.01 6.16 -7.96
CA GLU A 165 -5.58 6.40 -7.78
C GLU A 165 -4.75 5.12 -7.94
N PHE A 166 -5.34 3.96 -7.64
CA PHE A 166 -4.70 2.67 -7.88
C PHE A 166 -4.48 2.41 -9.36
N GLN A 167 -5.47 2.72 -10.20
CA GLN A 167 -5.37 2.51 -11.64
C GLN A 167 -4.29 3.40 -12.25
N VAL A 168 -4.17 4.65 -11.79
CA VAL A 168 -3.08 5.55 -12.19
C VAL A 168 -1.73 4.99 -11.76
N ALA A 169 -1.61 4.49 -10.52
CA ALA A 169 -0.37 3.88 -10.05
C ALA A 169 0.02 2.66 -10.89
N LEU A 170 -0.94 1.80 -11.27
CA LEU A 170 -0.68 0.60 -12.07
C LEU A 170 0.02 0.90 -13.41
N GLU A 171 -0.29 2.01 -14.08
CA GLU A 171 0.39 2.40 -15.32
C GLU A 171 1.91 2.59 -15.11
N HIS A 172 2.29 3.25 -14.02
CA HIS A 172 3.69 3.45 -13.66
C HIS A 172 4.36 2.15 -13.23
N LEU A 173 3.67 1.31 -12.45
CA LEU A 173 4.19 0.04 -11.97
C LEU A 173 4.41 -0.93 -13.13
N PHE A 174 3.48 -1.02 -14.07
CA PHE A 174 3.63 -1.82 -15.28
C PHE A 174 4.76 -1.30 -16.18
N THR A 175 4.99 0.01 -16.22
CA THR A 175 6.17 0.56 -16.91
C THR A 175 7.48 0.08 -16.28
N ILE A 176 7.58 0.03 -14.95
CA ILE A 176 8.77 -0.52 -14.24
C ILE A 176 8.98 -1.99 -14.60
N ILE A 177 7.90 -2.75 -14.61
CA ILE A 177 7.91 -4.20 -14.92
C ILE A 177 8.38 -4.43 -16.36
N ASP A 178 7.82 -3.68 -17.32
CA ASP A 178 8.12 -3.84 -18.75
C ASP A 178 9.57 -3.50 -19.10
N GLN A 179 10.25 -2.69 -18.30
CA GLN A 179 11.68 -2.38 -18.46
C GLN A 179 12.61 -3.50 -17.98
N ARG A 180 12.08 -4.48 -17.25
CA ARG A 180 12.82 -5.60 -16.65
C ARG A 180 12.50 -6.95 -17.31
N SER A 181 11.61 -6.97 -18.31
CA SER A 181 11.04 -8.17 -18.95
C SER A 181 11.87 -8.75 -20.08
#